data_AF-A0A2G3PFP2-F1
#
_entry.id   AF-A0A2G3PFP2-F1
#
_cell.length_a   1.000
_cell.length_b   1.000
_cell.length_c   1.000
_cell.angle_alpha   90.00
_cell.angle_beta   90.00
_cell.angle_gamma   90.00
#
_symmetry.space_group_name_H-M   'P 1'
#
loop_
_entity.id
_entity.type
_entity.pdbx_description
1 polymer ?
#
loop_
_entity_poly.entity_id
_entity_poly.type
_entity_poly.pdbx_seq_one_letter_code
_entity_poly.pdbx_strand_id
1 'polypeptide(L)'
;MFLDRADAGKKLGRSPFTIRDWQYAGLLTPVVLGDPPRIHYEASELLAAAREMQRRYLERRFVAGPGRGHRSDKRAEISDALGLGLTVIETARLVGVSTALVRAVRREQRANENKNPSAKCAVLKRKKRE
;
A
#
# COMPACT_ATOMS: atom_id res chain seq x y z
N MET A 1 26.70 -10.54 -21.33
CA MET A 1 27.48 -10.07 -20.16
C MET A 1 26.95 -10.77 -18.93
N PHE A 2 27.80 -11.46 -18.18
CA PHE A 2 27.44 -12.17 -16.96
C PHE A 2 27.84 -11.35 -15.72
N LEU A 3 26.98 -11.36 -14.71
CA LEU A 3 27.16 -10.60 -13.48
C LEU A 3 26.99 -11.53 -12.28
N ASP A 4 27.80 -11.35 -11.24
CA ASP A 4 27.53 -12.01 -9.98
C ASP A 4 26.27 -11.42 -9.30
N ARG A 5 25.86 -12.02 -8.19
CA ARG A 5 24.65 -11.56 -7.47
C ARG A 5 24.77 -10.13 -6.95
N ALA A 6 25.95 -9.71 -6.54
CA ALA A 6 26.16 -8.39 -5.95
C ALA A 6 26.08 -7.30 -7.03
N ASP A 7 26.72 -7.53 -8.17
CA ASP A 7 26.73 -6.62 -9.32
C ASP A 7 25.39 -6.62 -10.05
N ALA A 8 24.69 -7.75 -10.10
CA ALA A 8 23.29 -7.80 -10.53
C ALA A 8 22.39 -6.90 -9.67
N GLY A 9 22.58 -6.94 -8.35
CA GLY A 9 21.88 -6.07 -7.40
C GLY A 9 22.16 -4.58 -7.66
N LYS A 10 23.45 -4.21 -7.79
CA LYS A 10 23.85 -2.83 -8.11
C LYS A 10 23.25 -2.35 -9.44
N LYS A 11 23.31 -3.18 -10.48
CA LYS A 11 22.79 -2.83 -11.82
C LYS A 11 21.29 -2.55 -11.80
N LEU A 12 20.52 -3.30 -11.01
CA LEU A 12 19.08 -3.15 -10.92
C LEU A 12 18.62 -2.18 -9.82
N GLY A 13 19.55 -1.65 -9.00
CA GLY A 13 19.20 -0.89 -7.80
C GLY A 13 18.40 -1.72 -6.80
N ARG A 14 18.71 -3.02 -6.68
CA ARG A 14 18.01 -3.98 -5.83
C ARG A 14 18.96 -4.68 -4.87
N SER A 15 18.41 -5.17 -3.77
CA SER A 15 19.17 -5.98 -2.82
C SER A 15 19.59 -7.30 -3.46
N PRO A 16 20.79 -7.84 -3.16
CA PRO A 16 21.19 -9.19 -3.57
C PRO A 16 20.18 -10.27 -3.15
N PHE A 17 19.46 -10.06 -2.04
CA PHE A 17 18.37 -10.94 -1.61
C PHE A 17 17.22 -10.98 -2.62
N THR A 18 16.86 -9.85 -3.21
CA THR A 18 15.82 -9.78 -4.25
C THR A 18 16.21 -10.59 -5.49
N ILE A 19 17.48 -10.57 -5.87
CA ILE A 19 17.99 -11.38 -7.00
C ILE A 19 17.88 -12.88 -6.69
N ARG A 20 18.20 -13.26 -5.45
CA ARG A 20 18.04 -14.64 -4.96
C ARG A 20 16.55 -15.06 -4.95
N ASP A 21 15.65 -14.18 -4.55
CA ASP A 21 14.22 -14.46 -4.57
C ASP A 21 13.71 -14.67 -6.01
N TRP A 22 14.19 -13.88 -6.96
CA TRP A 22 13.82 -14.04 -8.38
C TRP A 22 14.34 -15.36 -8.96
N GLN A 23 15.53 -15.79 -8.54
CA GLN A 23 16.05 -17.12 -8.86
C GLN A 23 15.12 -18.22 -8.32
N TYR A 24 14.70 -18.15 -7.05
CA TYR A 24 13.78 -19.16 -6.49
C TYR A 24 12.39 -19.12 -7.11
N ALA A 25 11.96 -17.95 -7.58
CA ALA A 25 10.70 -17.78 -8.31
C ALA A 25 10.77 -18.27 -9.77
N GLY A 26 11.92 -18.78 -10.24
CA GLY A 26 12.10 -19.24 -11.61
C GLY A 26 12.15 -18.12 -12.66
N LEU A 27 12.44 -16.88 -12.25
CA LEU A 27 12.51 -15.73 -13.16
C LEU A 27 13.91 -15.52 -13.75
N LEU A 28 14.92 -16.17 -13.18
CA LEU A 28 16.32 -16.04 -13.58
C LEU A 28 16.93 -17.43 -13.69
N THR A 29 17.74 -17.64 -14.73
CA THR A 29 18.49 -18.87 -14.90
C THR A 29 19.93 -18.62 -14.45
N PRO A 30 20.36 -19.16 -13.29
CA PRO A 30 21.74 -18.99 -12.86
C PRO A 30 22.67 -19.82 -13.75
N VAL A 31 23.76 -19.21 -14.21
CA VAL A 31 24.83 -19.88 -14.92
C VAL A 31 26.02 -20.02 -13.98
N VAL A 32 26.57 -21.22 -13.88
CA VAL A 32 27.78 -21.47 -13.10
C VAL A 32 28.99 -21.24 -14.01
N LEU A 33 29.83 -20.27 -13.66
CA LEU A 33 31.02 -19.89 -14.44
C LEU A 33 32.24 -19.77 -13.52
N GLY A 34 33.42 -19.97 -14.11
CA GLY A 34 34.73 -19.81 -13.48
C GLY A 34 35.23 -21.05 -12.74
N ASP A 35 36.50 -21.00 -12.34
CA ASP A 35 37.14 -21.92 -11.42
C ASP A 35 37.79 -21.10 -10.28
N PRO A 36 37.26 -21.13 -9.05
CA PRO A 36 36.18 -21.99 -8.55
C PRO A 36 34.79 -21.60 -9.11
N PRO A 37 33.84 -22.56 -9.18
CA PRO A 37 32.51 -22.34 -9.75
C PRO A 37 31.71 -21.31 -8.95
N ARG A 38 31.28 -20.24 -9.63
CA ARG A 38 30.46 -19.17 -9.05
C ARG A 38 29.19 -18.94 -9.86
N ILE A 39 28.11 -18.58 -9.16
CA ILE A 39 26.82 -18.27 -9.78
C ILE A 39 26.87 -16.88 -10.40
N HIS A 40 26.52 -16.82 -11.68
CA HIS A 40 26.36 -15.61 -12.44
C HIS A 40 24.97 -15.56 -13.09
N TYR A 41 24.56 -14.36 -13.45
CA TYR A 41 23.29 -14.08 -14.10
C TYR A 41 23.54 -13.28 -15.38
N GLU A 42 22.80 -13.59 -16.43
CA GLU A 42 22.90 -12.84 -17.67
C GLU A 42 22.23 -11.47 -17.53
N ALA A 43 22.89 -10.41 -17.99
CA ALA A 43 22.38 -9.04 -17.90
C ALA A 43 21.03 -8.83 -18.63
N SER A 44 20.80 -9.54 -19.73
CA SER A 44 19.55 -9.52 -20.51
C SER A 44 18.39 -10.12 -19.71
N GLU A 45 18.60 -11.31 -19.11
CA GLU A 45 17.64 -11.97 -18.22
C GLU A 45 17.30 -11.12 -17.00
N LEU A 46 18.31 -10.49 -16.38
CA LEU A 46 18.10 -9.60 -15.23
C LEU A 46 17.13 -8.45 -15.55
N LEU A 47 17.28 -7.85 -16.74
CA LEU A 47 16.39 -6.78 -17.19
C LEU A 47 14.98 -7.31 -17.53
N ALA A 48 14.89 -8.48 -18.14
CA ALA A 48 13.61 -9.14 -18.42
C ALA A 48 12.85 -9.47 -17.13
N ALA A 49 13.53 -10.06 -16.14
CA ALA A 49 12.96 -10.37 -14.83
C ALA A 49 12.53 -9.10 -14.09
N ALA A 50 13.30 -8.01 -14.17
CA ALA A 50 12.90 -6.73 -13.56
C ALA A 50 11.62 -6.17 -14.19
N ARG A 51 11.50 -6.21 -15.52
CA ARG A 51 10.28 -5.80 -16.24
C ARG A 51 9.10 -6.69 -15.90
N GLU A 52 9.31 -8.00 -15.81
CA GLU A 52 8.28 -8.96 -15.42
C GLU A 52 7.79 -8.70 -13.99
N MET A 53 8.71 -8.43 -13.06
CA MET A 53 8.34 -8.11 -11.68
C MET A 53 7.63 -6.76 -11.57
N GLN A 54 8.02 -5.78 -12.37
CA GLN A 54 7.31 -4.53 -12.47
C GLN A 54 5.91 -4.74 -13.07
N ARG A 55 5.78 -5.56 -14.11
CA ARG A 55 4.50 -5.95 -14.70
C ARG A 55 3.62 -6.64 -13.66
N ARG A 56 4.11 -7.68 -12.98
CA ARG A 56 3.41 -8.35 -11.88
C ARG A 56 3.03 -7.41 -10.75
N TYR A 57 3.87 -6.45 -10.41
CA TYR A 57 3.54 -5.43 -9.41
C TYR A 57 2.41 -4.50 -9.89
N LEU A 58 2.45 -4.08 -11.15
CA LEU A 58 1.43 -3.25 -11.77
C LEU A 58 0.11 -4.02 -11.99
N GLU A 59 0.16 -5.29 -12.37
CA GLU A 59 -0.98 -6.20 -12.45
C GLU A 59 -1.53 -6.54 -11.06
N ARG A 60 -0.66 -6.60 -10.03
CA ARG A 60 -1.06 -6.67 -8.62
C ARG A 60 -1.64 -5.35 -8.07
N ARG A 61 -1.68 -4.25 -8.84
CA ARG A 61 -2.64 -3.16 -8.55
C ARG A 61 -4.03 -3.73 -8.83
N PHE A 62 -4.92 -4.05 -7.92
CA PHE A 62 -5.02 -3.93 -6.47
C PHE A 62 -6.17 -4.89 -6.12
N VAL A 63 -5.89 -6.15 -5.77
CA VAL A 63 -6.90 -6.98 -5.09
C VAL A 63 -6.58 -6.88 -3.62
N ALA A 64 -7.22 -5.92 -2.97
CA ALA A 64 -7.19 -5.89 -1.52
C ALA A 64 -7.71 -7.25 -1.04
N GLY A 65 -6.90 -7.98 -0.27
CA GLY A 65 -7.28 -9.30 0.24
C GLY A 65 -8.64 -9.24 0.94
N PRO A 66 -9.38 -10.36 1.05
CA PRO A 66 -10.72 -10.37 1.67
C PRO A 66 -10.66 -9.65 3.03
N GLY A 67 -11.37 -8.52 3.14
CA GLY A 67 -11.40 -7.66 4.32
C GLY A 67 -10.54 -6.38 4.29
N ARG A 68 -9.66 -6.18 3.30
CA ARG A 68 -9.06 -4.86 3.02
C ARG A 68 -9.84 -4.20 1.88
N GLY A 69 -10.15 -2.92 2.02
CA GLY A 69 -10.80 -2.13 0.96
C GLY A 69 -12.33 -2.07 0.99
N HIS A 70 -13.04 -3.02 1.62
CA HIS A 70 -14.47 -2.86 1.86
C HIS A 70 -14.69 -1.82 2.97
N ARG A 71 -15.04 -0.61 2.54
CA ARG A 71 -15.66 0.38 3.41
C ARG A 71 -17.00 -0.21 3.84
N SER A 72 -17.24 -0.32 5.14
CA SER A 72 -18.56 -0.73 5.65
C SER A 72 -19.63 0.21 5.09
N ASP A 73 -20.75 -0.34 4.65
CA ASP A 73 -21.89 0.42 4.11
C ASP A 73 -22.39 1.48 5.10
N LYS A 74 -22.28 1.17 6.39
CA LYS A 74 -22.64 2.05 7.52
C LYS A 74 -21.71 3.25 7.73
N ARG A 75 -20.64 3.40 6.95
CA ARG A 75 -19.69 4.51 7.12
C ARG A 75 -20.30 5.88 6.84
N ALA A 76 -21.26 5.97 5.92
CA ALA A 76 -21.99 7.21 5.67
C ALA A 76 -22.79 7.62 6.92
N GLU A 77 -23.58 6.70 7.47
CA GLU A 77 -24.35 6.90 8.70
C GLU A 77 -23.48 7.29 9.90
N ILE A 78 -22.31 6.66 10.06
CA ILE A 78 -21.33 7.03 11.09
C ILE A 78 -20.82 8.45 10.88
N SER A 79 -20.53 8.83 9.63
CA SER A 79 -20.04 10.16 9.29
C SER A 79 -21.07 11.24 9.61
N ASP A 80 -22.34 10.99 9.26
CA ASP A 80 -23.45 11.91 9.51
C ASP A 80 -23.70 12.06 11.02
N ALA A 81 -23.73 10.96 11.76
CA ALA A 81 -23.87 10.97 13.21
C ALA A 81 -22.73 11.75 13.91
N LEU A 82 -21.49 11.56 13.47
CA LEU A 82 -20.35 12.35 13.97
C LEU A 82 -20.47 13.84 13.58
N GLY A 83 -21.04 14.14 12.41
CA GLY A 83 -21.33 15.51 11.94
C GLY A 83 -22.37 16.24 12.79
N LEU A 84 -23.31 15.51 13.37
CA LEU A 84 -24.29 16.01 14.35
C LEU A 84 -23.68 16.25 15.75
N GLY A 85 -22.39 15.96 15.94
CA GLY A 85 -21.69 16.18 17.22
C GLY A 85 -21.84 15.05 18.22
N LEU A 86 -22.42 13.92 17.83
CA LEU A 86 -22.56 12.74 18.70
C LEU A 86 -21.19 12.19 19.12
N THR A 87 -21.12 11.66 20.34
CA THR A 87 -19.92 11.00 20.83
C THR A 87 -19.70 9.66 20.10
N VAL A 88 -18.47 9.14 20.21
CA VAL A 88 -18.11 7.83 19.62
C VAL A 88 -18.98 6.71 20.16
N ILE A 89 -19.37 6.78 21.44
CA ILE A 89 -20.17 5.75 22.11
C ILE A 89 -21.63 5.83 21.63
N GLU A 90 -22.21 7.02 21.57
CA GLU A 90 -23.57 7.23 21.08
C GLU A 90 -23.71 6.83 19.61
N THR A 91 -22.75 7.23 18.78
CA THR A 91 -22.72 6.86 17.36
C THR A 91 -22.65 5.35 17.16
N ALA A 92 -21.82 4.66 17.95
CA ALA A 92 -21.70 3.21 17.90
C ALA A 92 -23.00 2.50 18.28
N ARG A 93 -23.71 3.02 19.30
CA ARG A 93 -25.03 2.50 19.73
C ARG A 93 -26.11 2.77 18.69
N LEU A 94 -26.17 3.98 18.15
CA LEU A 94 -27.18 4.41 17.18
C LEU A 94 -27.10 3.60 15.88
N VAL A 95 -25.89 3.43 15.34
CA VAL A 95 -25.67 2.76 14.04
C VAL A 95 -25.53 1.24 14.20
N GLY A 96 -25.40 0.75 15.45
CA GLY A 96 -25.20 -0.66 15.76
C GLY A 96 -23.87 -1.20 15.22
N VAL A 97 -22.78 -0.50 15.51
CA VAL A 97 -21.41 -0.83 15.05
C VAL A 97 -20.41 -0.76 16.19
N SER A 98 -19.23 -1.34 16.01
CA SER A 98 -18.17 -1.24 17.00
C SER A 98 -17.62 0.19 17.12
N THR A 99 -17.23 0.59 18.33
CA THR A 99 -16.56 1.88 18.58
C THR A 99 -15.23 2.01 17.82
N ALA A 100 -14.59 0.89 17.49
CA ALA A 100 -13.39 0.84 16.67
C ALA A 100 -13.63 1.34 15.24
N LEU A 101 -14.76 0.95 14.61
CA LEU A 101 -15.14 1.43 13.29
C LEU A 101 -15.43 2.94 13.31
N VAL A 102 -16.14 3.42 14.34
CA VAL A 102 -16.43 4.86 14.52
C VAL A 102 -15.14 5.68 14.67
N ARG A 103 -14.17 5.18 15.46
CA ARG A 103 -12.85 5.81 15.60
C ARG A 103 -12.03 5.81 14.29
N ALA A 104 -12.20 4.79 13.46
CA ALA A 104 -11.56 4.75 12.14
C ALA A 104 -12.13 5.86 11.23
N VAL A 105 -13.46 5.97 11.14
CA VAL A 105 -14.14 7.00 10.33
C VAL A 105 -13.78 8.41 10.82
N ARG A 106 -13.77 8.65 12.13
CA ARG A 106 -13.38 9.96 12.69
C ARG A 106 -11.93 10.35 12.36
N ARG A 107 -11.00 9.39 12.33
CA ARG A 107 -9.61 9.62 11.93
C ARG A 107 -9.51 9.99 10.45
N GLU A 108 -10.29 9.31 9.59
CA GLU A 108 -10.35 9.61 8.17
C GLU A 108 -10.92 11.01 7.89
N GLN A 109 -11.99 11.43 8.58
CA GLN A 109 -12.53 12.79 8.48
C GLN A 109 -11.46 13.84 8.80
N ARG A 110 -10.75 13.68 9.92
CA ARG A 110 -9.64 14.58 10.29
C ARG A 110 -8.50 14.58 9.27
N ALA A 111 -8.16 13.41 8.73
CA ALA A 111 -7.12 13.31 7.70
C ALA A 111 -7.53 14.03 6.40
N ASN A 112 -8.81 13.95 6.02
CA ASN A 112 -9.36 14.63 4.86
C ASN A 112 -9.45 16.16 5.08
N GLU A 113 -9.85 16.60 6.27
CA GLU A 113 -9.83 18.02 6.67
C GLU A 113 -8.43 18.62 6.61
N ASN A 114 -7.39 17.86 6.99
CA ASN A 114 -6.01 18.31 6.94
C ASN A 114 -5.43 18.35 5.51
N LYS A 115 -5.93 17.50 4.61
CA LYS A 115 -5.54 17.50 3.18
C LYS A 115 -6.22 18.61 2.37
N ASN A 116 -7.35 19.15 2.85
CA ASN A 116 -8.13 20.16 2.16
C ASN A 116 -8.34 21.42 3.05
N PRO A 117 -7.35 22.33 3.14
CA PRO A 117 -7.40 23.49 4.05
C PRO A 117 -8.53 24.48 3.73
N SER A 118 -9.09 24.44 2.51
CA SER A 118 -10.27 25.23 2.11
C SER A 118 -11.54 24.86 2.91
N ALA A 119 -11.71 23.58 3.29
CA ALA A 119 -12.86 23.12 4.06
C ALA A 119 -12.83 23.58 5.53
N LYS A 120 -11.63 23.79 6.11
CA LYS A 120 -11.46 24.36 7.46
C LYS A 120 -12.07 25.77 7.56
N CYS A 121 -11.94 26.59 6.51
CA CYS A 121 -12.53 27.94 6.47
C CYS A 121 -14.06 27.94 6.45
N ALA A 122 -14.71 26.93 5.85
CA ALA A 122 -16.17 26.86 5.78
C ALA A 122 -16.80 26.42 7.12
N VAL A 123 -16.18 25.47 7.83
CA VAL A 123 -16.65 25.00 9.14
C VAL A 123 -16.50 26.09 10.21
N LEU A 124 -15.38 26.83 10.20
CA LEU A 124 -15.17 27.97 11.11
C LEU A 124 -16.17 29.12 10.88
N LYS A 125 -16.68 29.30 9.65
CA LYS A 125 -17.69 30.32 9.35
C LYS A 125 -19.10 29.95 9.82
N ARG A 126 -19.46 28.66 9.90
CA ARG A 126 -20.76 28.22 10.45
C ARG A 126 -20.81 28.32 11.97
N LYS A 127 -19.70 28.03 12.66
CA LYS A 127 -19.61 28.09 14.13
C LYS A 127 -19.62 29.50 14.75
N LYS A 128 -19.60 30.55 13.92
CA LYS A 128 -19.63 31.97 14.36
C LYS A 128 -20.99 32.64 14.15
N ARG A 129 -22.00 31.91 13.68
CA ARG A 129 -23.34 32.43 13.36
C ARG A 129 -24.46 31.83 14.21
N GLU A 130 -24.12 31.06 15.24
CA GLU A 130 -25.03 30.62 16.31
C GLU A 130 -24.63 31.30 17.62
#